data_AF-A0A0N4XQB9-F1
#
_entry.id   AF-A0A0N4XQB9-F1
#
_cell.length_a   1.000
_cell.length_b   1.000
_cell.length_c   1.000
_cell.angle_alpha   90.00
_cell.angle_beta   90.00
_cell.angle_gamma   90.00
#
_symmetry.space_group_name_H-M   'P 1'
#
loop_
_entity.id
_entity.type
_entity.pdbx_description
1 polymer ?
#
loop_
_entity_poly.entity_id
_entity_poly.type
_entity_poly.pdbx_seq_one_letter_code
_entity_poly.pdbx_strand_id
1 'polypeptide(L)' 'FRSGPIPIVPGVVEKFTRKGWKVASGTIDRDVYMIVTPRVREEARKYFDCDDLEGAELENQMGYGTRGAHWEKRVFEV' A
#
# COMPACT_ATOMS: atom_id res chain seq x y z
N PHE A 1 -14.23 -17.00 -8.36
CA PHE A 1 -13.56 -15.69 -8.39
C PHE A 1 -12.74 -15.55 -7.12
N ARG A 2 -11.44 -15.24 -7.20
CA ARG A 2 -10.49 -15.53 -6.12
C ARG A 2 -10.51 -14.44 -5.03
N SER A 3 -11.01 -14.80 -3.85
CA SER A 3 -10.71 -14.16 -2.57
C SER A 3 -9.26 -14.50 -2.17
N GLY A 4 -8.30 -13.86 -2.85
CA GLY A 4 -6.86 -14.10 -2.66
C GLY A 4 -6.11 -12.85 -2.18
N PRO A 5 -4.83 -13.01 -1.80
CA PRO A 5 -3.94 -11.86 -1.57
C PRO A 5 -3.81 -11.02 -2.86
N ILE A 6 -3.46 -9.74 -2.70
CA ILE A 6 -3.19 -8.85 -3.83
C ILE A 6 -2.03 -9.45 -4.65
N PRO A 7 -2.18 -9.63 -5.98
CA PRO A 7 -1.14 -10.23 -6.81
C PRO A 7 0.07 -9.32 -6.90
N ILE A 8 1.26 -9.90 -6.75
CA ILE A 8 2.53 -9.21 -6.98
C ILE A 8 2.83 -9.21 -8.47
N VAL A 9 3.11 -8.03 -9.00
CA VAL A 9 3.51 -7.80 -10.38
C VAL A 9 4.82 -7.03 -10.34
N PRO A 10 5.98 -7.69 -10.52
CA PRO A 10 7.28 -7.03 -10.38
C PRO A 10 7.37 -5.72 -11.17
N GLY A 11 7.81 -4.64 -10.50
CA GLY A 11 7.87 -3.30 -11.10
C GLY A 11 6.53 -2.55 -11.25
N VAL A 12 5.41 -3.17 -10.87
CA VAL A 12 4.08 -2.55 -10.86
C VAL A 12 3.44 -2.60 -9.48
N VAL A 13 3.27 -3.80 -8.90
CA VAL A 13 2.72 -4.01 -7.55
C VAL A 13 3.71 -4.81 -6.73
N GLU A 14 4.18 -4.26 -5.63
CA GLU A 14 5.15 -4.90 -4.73
C GLU A 14 4.67 -4.86 -3.27
N LYS A 15 5.22 -5.77 -2.45
CA LYS A 15 4.89 -5.91 -1.03
C LYS A 15 6.04 -5.40 -0.18
N PHE A 16 5.72 -4.54 0.77
CA PHE A 16 6.65 -4.03 1.77
C PHE A 16 6.16 -4.43 3.17
N THR A 17 7.06 -4.86 4.05
CA THR A 17 6.73 -5.15 5.44
C THR A 17 7.19 -4.00 6.33
N ARG A 18 6.22 -3.26 6.89
CA ARG A 18 6.49 -2.24 7.91
C ARG A 18 6.66 -2.93 9.27
N LYS A 19 7.85 -2.82 9.83
CA LYS A 19 8.18 -3.35 11.16
C LYS A 19 7.70 -2.40 12.24
N GLY A 20 7.40 -2.93 13.42
CA GLY A 20 7.14 -2.08 14.58
C GLY A 20 5.82 -1.30 14.52
N TRP A 21 4.83 -1.79 13.76
CA TRP A 21 3.55 -1.10 13.61
C TRP A 21 2.72 -1.15 14.89
N LYS A 22 2.46 0.02 15.48
CA LYS A 22 1.70 0.12 16.74
C LYS A 22 0.20 -0.12 16.49
N VAL A 23 -0.38 -0.98 17.30
CA VAL A 23 -1.82 -1.28 17.37
C VAL A 23 -2.27 -1.26 18.83
N ALA A 24 -3.58 -1.26 19.08
CA ALA A 24 -4.11 -1.25 20.45
C ALA A 24 -3.61 -2.42 21.31
N SER A 25 -3.38 -3.59 20.70
CA SER A 25 -2.89 -4.81 21.37
C SER A 25 -1.36 -4.92 21.46
N GLY A 26 -0.60 -3.91 21.02
CA GLY A 26 0.86 -3.94 21.04
C GLY A 26 1.49 -3.53 19.71
N THR A 27 2.46 -4.30 19.25
CA THR A 27 3.23 -4.00 18.04
C THR A 27 3.26 -5.20 17.11
N ILE A 28 3.02 -4.99 15.82
CA ILE A 28 2.97 -6.03 14.79
C ILE A 28 3.84 -5.67 13.59
N ASP A 29 4.18 -6.66 12.78
CA ASP A 29 4.66 -6.44 11.43
C ASP A 29 3.46 -6.33 10.48
N ARG A 30 3.45 -5.30 9.64
CA ARG A 30 2.35 -5.00 8.73
C ARG A 30 2.81 -5.06 7.28
N ASP A 31 2.27 -6.00 6.53
CA ASP A 31 2.44 -6.02 5.07
C ASP A 31 1.54 -4.96 4.42
N VAL A 32 2.14 -4.14 3.56
CA VAL A 32 1.47 -3.17 2.70
C VAL A 32 1.81 -3.48 1.25
N TYR A 33 0.86 -3.24 0.35
CA TYR A 33 1.02 -3.46 -1.08
C TYR A 33 0.99 -2.11 -1.76
N MET A 34 1.96 -1.82 -2.62
CA MET A 34 2.10 -0.52 -3.26
C MET A 34 2.19 -0.65 -4.76
N ILE A 35 1.63 0.32 -5.48
CA ILE A 35 1.98 0.54 -6.88
C ILE A 35 3.31 1.29 -6.95
N VAL A 36 4.28 0.70 -7.66
CA VAL A 36 5.70 1.13 -7.65
C VAL A 36 6.21 1.56 -9.03
N THR A 37 5.32 1.79 -10.00
CA THR A 37 5.71 2.30 -11.32
C THR A 37 6.39 3.67 -11.18
N PRO A 38 7.32 4.05 -12.09
CA PRO A 38 8.10 5.28 -11.94
C PRO A 38 7.24 6.53 -11.70
N ARG A 39 6.14 6.67 -12.43
CA ARG A 39 5.25 7.84 -12.34
C ARG A 39 4.45 7.86 -11.03
N VAL A 40 3.97 6.71 -10.56
CA VAL A 40 3.23 6.64 -9.28
C VAL A 40 4.16 6.94 -8.11
N ARG A 41 5.39 6.44 -8.15
CA ARG A 41 6.40 6.74 -7.14
C ARG A 41 6.74 8.23 -7.11
N GLU A 42 6.96 8.84 -8.28
CA GLU A 42 7.20 10.29 -8.38
C GLU A 42 6.06 11.12 -7.77
N GLU A 43 4.81 10.81 -8.13
CA GLU A 43 3.65 11.54 -7.61
C GLU A 43 3.41 11.30 -6.12
N ALA A 44 3.62 10.08 -5.62
CA ALA A 44 3.52 9.80 -4.18
C ALA A 44 4.56 10.59 -3.38
N ARG A 45 5.82 10.63 -3.85
CA ARG A 45 6.91 11.42 -3.22
C ARG A 45 6.56 12.90 -3.19
N LYS A 46 6.07 13.44 -4.31
CA LYS A 46 5.66 14.83 -4.41
C LYS A 46 4.47 15.17 -3.51
N TYR A 47 3.48 14.28 -3.43
CA TYR A 47 2.28 14.51 -2.63
C TYR A 47 2.58 14.53 -1.13
N PHE A 48 3.48 13.65 -0.66
CA PHE A 48 3.84 13.56 0.76
C PHE A 48 5.14 14.28 1.15
N ASP A 49 5.82 14.92 0.20
CA ASP A 49 7.14 15.54 0.38
C ASP A 49 8.18 14.59 1.02
N CYS A 50 8.26 13.36 0.47
CA CYS A 50 9.11 12.31 1.03
C CYS A 50 9.78 11.49 -0.08
N ASP A 51 11.07 11.80 -0.35
CA ASP A 51 11.85 11.23 -1.46
C ASP A 51 12.12 9.72 -1.34
N ASP A 52 12.06 9.17 -0.13
CA ASP A 52 12.31 7.76 0.12
C ASP A 52 11.08 6.87 -0.07
N LEU A 53 9.90 7.45 -0.37
CA LEU A 53 8.69 6.66 -0.61
C LEU A 53 8.86 5.70 -1.79
N GLU A 54 8.47 4.45 -1.56
CA GLU A 54 8.65 3.35 -2.51
C GLU A 54 7.54 3.31 -3.58
N GLY A 55 6.37 3.87 -3.27
CA GLY A 55 5.18 3.88 -4.13
C GLY A 55 3.93 4.41 -3.42
N ALA A 56 2.76 4.09 -3.98
CA ALA A 56 1.45 4.46 -3.40
C ALA A 56 0.71 3.21 -2.89
N GLU A 57 0.26 3.24 -1.63
CA GLU A 57 -0.41 2.10 -0.96
C GLU A 57 -1.79 1.79 -1.57
N LEU A 58 -2.04 0.50 -1.81
CA LEU A 58 -3.33 -0.04 -2.21
C LEU A 58 -4.17 -0.42 -1.00
N GLU A 59 -5.48 -0.19 -1.10
CA GLU A 59 -6.47 -0.53 -0.09
C GLU A 59 -6.36 -1.99 0.35
N ASN A 60 -6.22 -2.20 1.65
CA ASN A 60 -6.03 -3.53 2.25
C ASN A 60 -7.25 -4.01 3.04
N GLN A 61 -8.20 -3.13 3.32
CA GLN A 61 -9.42 -3.41 4.08
C GLN A 61 -10.57 -3.81 3.17
N MET A 62 -11.66 -4.24 3.80
CA MET A 62 -12.86 -4.76 3.15
C MET A 62 -12.58 -5.98 2.26
N GLY A 63 -13.61 -6.39 1.53
CA GLY A 63 -13.62 -7.59 0.71
C GLY A 63 -13.32 -7.31 -0.76
N TYR A 64 -13.84 -8.21 -1.59
CA TYR A 64 -13.71 -8.16 -3.03
C TYR A 64 -14.22 -6.84 -3.62
N GLY A 65 -13.51 -6.32 -4.63
CA GLY A 65 -13.87 -5.08 -5.32
C GLY A 65 -13.31 -3.80 -4.67
N THR A 66 -12.88 -3.86 -3.41
CA THR A 66 -12.21 -2.74 -2.73
C THR A 66 -10.71 -3.00 -2.61
N ARG A 67 -10.34 -4.14 -2.00
CA ARG A 67 -8.95 -4.50 -1.75
C ARG A 67 -8.17 -4.60 -3.05
N GLY A 68 -7.07 -3.85 -3.15
CA GLY A 68 -6.19 -3.84 -4.33
C GLY A 68 -6.73 -3.11 -5.55
N ALA A 69 -7.96 -2.58 -5.50
CA ALA A 69 -8.56 -1.82 -6.59
C ALA A 69 -8.54 -0.30 -6.33
N HIS A 70 -8.45 0.11 -5.07
CA HIS A 70 -8.43 1.52 -4.65
C HIS A 70 -7.10 1.88 -3.98
N TRP A 71 -6.82 3.17 -3.87
CA TRP A 71 -5.77 3.69 -2.98
C TRP A 71 -6.18 3.51 -1.52
N GLU A 72 -5.21 3.26 -0.63
CA GLU A 72 -5.49 3.08 0.79
C GLU A 72 -6.12 4.34 1.38
N LYS A 73 -7.36 4.20 1.83
CA LYS A 73 -8.15 5.32 2.34
C LYS A 73 -7.45 6.04 3.49
N ARG A 74 -6.87 5.31 4.45
CA ARG A 74 -6.16 5.87 5.61
C ARG A 74 -5.03 6.82 5.21
N VAL A 75 -4.42 6.62 4.04
CA VAL A 75 -3.23 7.34 3.59
C VAL A 75 -3.61 8.53 2.70
N PHE A 76 -4.68 8.42 1.91
CA PHE A 76 -4.99 9.38 0.84
C PHE A 76 -6.33 10.11 0.98
N GLU A 77 -7.17 9.79 1.97
CA GLU A 77 -8.36 10.60 2.25
C GLU A 77 -7.98 11.92 2.92
N VAL A 78 -8.56 13.03 2.41
CA VAL A 78 -8.46 14.39 2.95
C VAL A 78 -9.72 14.78 3.73
#